data_AF-A0A2A5IZN2-F1
#
_entry.id   AF-A0A2A5IZN2-F1
#
_cell.length_a   1.000
_cell.length_b   1.000
_cell.length_c   1.000
_cell.angle_alpha   90.00
_cell.angle_beta   90.00
_cell.angle_gamma   90.00
#
_symmetry.space_group_name_H-M   'P 1'
#
loop_
_entity.id
_entity.type
_entity.pdbx_description
1 polymer ?
#
loop_
_entity_poly.entity_id
_entity_poly.type
_entity_poly.pdbx_seq_one_letter_code
_entity_poly.pdbx_strand_id
1 'polypeptide(L)'
;MEKLPPGKPGAQPIAGQFEGGILGWVLNLIGGKIGALIADLAQALLGLGNFADPNMNAIRDGQLDLNHRTDLLSPLLDYGSAYANTQAGIFNKGQVGFTNQIGPMQGCHLANGRIVLDSEGLWDIRCQLWIDYIDVLSGMVEWEIRILNTADQLYSRQRTRLDSQEIFSSTNITTVVVPQPGYQVQIYITEMAPGRGAIGGPTLNRLSVQHISRSTDIGNTGQG
;
A
#
# COMPACT_ATOMS: atom_id res chain seq x y z
N MET A 1 22.71 -79.47 -5.65
CA MET A 1 23.94 -78.65 -5.53
C MET A 1 24.48 -78.51 -6.94
N GLU A 2 24.09 -77.44 -7.63
CA GLU A 2 24.90 -76.22 -7.67
C GLU A 2 26.16 -76.42 -8.53
N LYS A 3 26.11 -75.81 -9.73
CA LYS A 3 27.21 -75.08 -10.36
C LYS A 3 26.72 -74.45 -11.67
N LEU A 4 26.62 -73.12 -11.67
CA LEU A 4 26.54 -72.31 -12.88
C LEU A 4 27.81 -72.50 -13.73
N PRO A 5 27.72 -72.66 -15.06
CA PRO A 5 28.84 -72.43 -15.96
C PRO A 5 28.88 -70.94 -16.40
N PRO A 6 30.09 -70.36 -16.57
CA PRO A 6 30.31 -69.00 -17.06
C PRO A 6 30.45 -68.96 -18.59
N GLY A 7 30.18 -67.80 -19.20
CA GLY A 7 30.75 -67.48 -20.52
C GLY A 7 29.81 -66.82 -21.53
N LYS A 8 29.86 -65.48 -21.55
CA LYS A 8 29.27 -64.48 -22.47
C LYS A 8 29.06 -64.90 -23.95
N PRO A 9 28.02 -64.33 -24.58
CA PRO A 9 28.16 -63.48 -25.76
C PRO A 9 27.73 -62.04 -25.39
N GLY A 10 28.45 -60.97 -25.71
CA GLY A 10 29.00 -60.69 -27.03
C GLY A 10 28.07 -59.74 -27.79
N ALA A 11 27.92 -58.52 -27.26
CA ALA A 11 27.42 -57.27 -27.87
C ALA A 11 26.09 -57.26 -28.66
N GLN A 12 25.07 -56.62 -28.07
CA GLN A 12 24.23 -55.57 -28.68
C GLN A 12 23.33 -54.91 -27.61
N PRO A 13 22.80 -53.69 -27.84
CA PRO A 13 22.89 -52.54 -26.93
C PRO A 13 22.01 -52.66 -25.68
N ILE A 14 22.47 -52.10 -24.56
CA ILE A 14 21.61 -51.77 -23.42
C ILE A 14 20.74 -50.57 -23.86
N ALA A 15 19.72 -50.87 -24.66
CA ALA A 15 18.54 -50.05 -24.80
C ALA A 15 17.43 -50.73 -23.99
N GLY A 16 17.10 -50.14 -22.85
CA GLY A 16 15.99 -50.59 -22.01
C GLY A 16 16.40 -50.74 -20.55
N GLN A 17 15.71 -49.97 -19.70
CA GLN A 17 15.55 -50.18 -18.25
C GLN A 17 16.69 -49.71 -17.34
N PHE A 18 17.03 -48.42 -17.39
CA PHE A 18 17.52 -47.68 -16.22
C PHE A 18 16.83 -46.31 -16.06
N GLU A 19 15.59 -46.18 -16.52
CA GLU A 19 14.73 -45.03 -16.22
C GLU A 19 13.50 -45.52 -15.46
N GLY A 20 13.41 -45.19 -14.16
CA GLY A 20 12.18 -45.39 -13.41
C GLY A 20 12.29 -45.65 -11.91
N GLY A 21 13.48 -45.91 -11.36
CA GLY A 21 13.59 -46.41 -9.98
C GLY A 21 13.60 -45.36 -8.86
N ILE A 22 14.08 -44.14 -9.13
CA ILE A 22 14.32 -43.11 -8.08
C ILE A 22 13.42 -41.88 -8.28
N LEU A 23 13.02 -41.62 -9.54
CA LEU A 23 12.08 -40.55 -9.91
C LEU A 23 10.61 -40.94 -9.62
N GLY A 24 10.26 -42.22 -9.71
CA GLY A 24 8.90 -42.69 -9.46
C GLY A 24 8.45 -42.60 -8.00
N TRP A 25 9.38 -42.74 -7.04
CA TRP A 25 9.03 -42.60 -5.62
C TRP A 25 8.86 -41.13 -5.20
N VAL A 26 9.62 -40.20 -5.80
CA VAL A 26 9.51 -38.76 -5.48
C VAL A 26 8.23 -38.19 -6.07
N LEU A 27 7.82 -38.69 -7.24
CA LEU A 27 6.60 -38.25 -7.92
C LEU A 27 5.30 -38.71 -7.25
N ASN A 28 5.29 -39.82 -6.51
CA ASN A 28 4.09 -40.26 -5.78
C ASN A 28 3.98 -39.71 -4.34
N LEU A 29 5.03 -39.08 -3.79
CA LEU A 29 5.01 -38.50 -2.45
C LEU A 29 4.80 -36.97 -2.44
N ILE A 30 4.82 -36.31 -3.61
CA ILE A 30 4.73 -34.85 -3.75
C ILE A 30 3.60 -34.49 -4.75
N GLY A 31 2.41 -35.06 -4.50
CA GLY A 31 1.24 -34.83 -5.34
C GLY A 31 0.61 -33.45 -5.14
N GLY A 32 0.46 -32.70 -6.23
CA GLY A 32 -0.62 -31.72 -6.44
C GLY A 32 -0.25 -30.23 -6.41
N LYS A 33 0.74 -29.80 -5.63
CA LYS A 33 0.96 -28.35 -5.37
C LYS A 33 2.04 -27.65 -6.20
N ILE A 34 2.97 -28.40 -6.79
CA ILE A 34 4.09 -27.81 -7.56
C ILE A 34 3.73 -27.61 -9.05
N GLY A 35 2.81 -28.42 -9.61
CA GLY A 35 2.38 -28.26 -11.00
C GLY A 35 1.65 -26.93 -11.26
N ALA A 36 0.82 -26.50 -10.30
CA ALA A 36 0.18 -25.19 -10.33
C ALA A 36 1.21 -24.05 -10.17
N LEU A 37 2.17 -24.20 -9.26
CA LEU A 37 3.20 -23.19 -9.00
C LEU A 37 4.13 -22.95 -10.20
N ILE A 38 4.50 -24.00 -10.94
CA ILE A 38 5.33 -23.88 -12.15
C ILE A 38 4.54 -23.28 -13.32
N ALA A 39 3.25 -23.60 -13.45
CA ALA A 39 2.36 -22.99 -14.44
C ALA A 39 2.09 -21.50 -14.13
N ASP A 40 1.92 -21.15 -12.85
CA ASP A 40 1.73 -19.77 -12.39
C ASP A 40 3.03 -18.95 -12.50
N LEU A 41 4.20 -19.53 -12.23
CA LEU A 41 5.48 -18.86 -12.50
C LEU A 41 5.69 -18.60 -14.00
N ALA A 42 5.29 -19.55 -14.85
CA ALA A 42 5.40 -19.41 -16.31
C ALA A 42 4.41 -18.37 -16.86
N GLN A 43 3.21 -18.24 -16.29
CA GLN A 43 2.26 -17.19 -16.66
C GLN A 43 2.63 -15.81 -16.10
N ALA A 44 3.24 -15.74 -14.92
CA ALA A 44 3.77 -14.51 -14.32
C ALA A 44 4.91 -13.91 -15.16
N LEU A 45 5.75 -14.76 -15.78
CA LEU A 45 6.84 -14.32 -16.65
C LEU A 45 6.39 -13.99 -18.10
N LEU A 46 5.13 -14.28 -18.44
CA LEU A 46 4.49 -13.95 -19.72
C LEU A 46 3.47 -12.80 -19.61
N GLY A 47 3.35 -12.15 -18.44
CA GLY A 47 2.52 -10.95 -18.25
C GLY A 47 1.00 -11.20 -18.25
N LEU A 48 0.54 -12.41 -17.93
CA LEU A 48 -0.89 -12.78 -18.00
C LEU A 48 -1.51 -13.19 -16.64
N GLY A 49 -0.86 -12.94 -15.51
CA GLY A 49 -1.30 -13.39 -14.19
C GLY A 49 -2.22 -12.40 -13.45
N ASN A 50 -3.44 -12.83 -13.13
CA ASN A 50 -4.36 -12.15 -12.22
C ASN A 50 -3.89 -12.40 -10.77
N PHE A 51 -3.44 -11.35 -10.06
CA PHE A 51 -2.92 -11.43 -8.69
C PHE A 51 -4.03 -11.57 -7.64
N ALA A 52 -4.66 -12.73 -7.55
CA ALA A 52 -5.52 -13.07 -6.41
C ALA A 52 -5.00 -14.36 -5.76
N ASP A 53 -4.18 -14.21 -4.72
CA ASP A 53 -3.78 -15.31 -3.82
C ASP A 53 -5.03 -15.79 -3.04
N PRO A 54 -5.47 -17.06 -3.21
CA PRO A 54 -6.64 -17.60 -2.55
C PRO A 54 -6.42 -17.96 -1.06
N ASN A 55 -5.21 -17.75 -0.51
CA ASN A 55 -4.89 -17.98 0.91
C ASN A 55 -4.68 -16.71 1.74
N MET A 56 -5.10 -15.54 1.24
CA MET A 56 -5.35 -14.39 2.11
C MET A 56 -6.58 -14.66 2.99
N ASN A 57 -6.39 -15.37 4.10
CA ASN A 57 -7.15 -14.98 5.29
C ASN A 57 -6.81 -13.51 5.51
N ALA A 58 -7.69 -12.61 5.05
CA ALA A 58 -7.47 -11.18 5.07
C ALA A 58 -7.00 -10.81 6.48
N ILE A 59 -5.73 -10.41 6.61
CA ILE A 59 -5.20 -9.86 7.86
C ILE A 59 -6.04 -8.60 8.11
N ARG A 60 -7.07 -8.74 8.93
CA ARG A 60 -7.96 -7.66 9.31
C ARG A 60 -7.18 -6.70 10.19
N ASP A 61 -7.09 -5.45 9.77
CA ASP A 61 -6.47 -4.40 10.57
C ASP A 61 -7.32 -4.17 11.83
N GLY A 62 -6.78 -4.52 13.00
CA GLY A 62 -7.47 -4.39 14.28
C GLY A 62 -7.83 -2.95 14.65
N GLN A 63 -7.21 -1.95 14.01
CA GLN A 63 -7.59 -0.54 14.21
C GLN A 63 -8.98 -0.21 13.67
N LEU A 64 -9.50 -1.01 12.72
CA LEU A 64 -10.88 -0.85 12.24
C LEU A 64 -11.91 -1.11 13.35
N ASP A 65 -11.56 -1.96 14.32
CA ASP A 65 -12.44 -2.33 15.43
C ASP A 65 -12.50 -1.23 16.49
N LEU A 66 -11.54 -0.30 16.46
CA LEU A 66 -11.43 0.80 17.41
C LEU A 66 -12.05 2.10 16.90
N ASN A 67 -12.69 2.12 15.72
CA ASN A 67 -13.27 3.33 15.15
C ASN A 67 -14.27 4.05 16.09
N HIS A 68 -14.96 3.30 16.95
CA HIS A 68 -15.93 3.83 17.93
C HIS A 68 -15.35 4.05 19.34
N ARG A 69 -14.06 3.77 19.56
CA ARG A 69 -13.42 3.76 20.89
C ARG A 69 -12.70 5.08 21.19
N THR A 70 -13.42 6.20 21.14
CA THR A 70 -12.87 7.52 21.47
C THR A 70 -12.40 7.62 22.94
N ASP A 71 -12.91 6.76 23.81
CA ASP A 71 -12.47 6.60 25.21
C ASP A 71 -10.99 6.19 25.35
N LEU A 72 -10.38 5.64 24.29
CA LEU A 72 -8.97 5.26 24.27
C LEU A 72 -8.03 6.45 24.01
N LEU A 73 -8.56 7.57 23.51
CA LEU A 73 -7.76 8.77 23.32
C LEU A 73 -7.59 9.46 24.67
N SER A 74 -6.40 10.03 24.90
CA SER A 74 -6.26 11.01 25.98
C SER A 74 -7.27 12.14 25.71
N PRO A 75 -8.05 12.62 26.69
CA PRO A 75 -9.07 13.66 26.50
C PRO A 75 -8.55 14.95 25.84
N LEU A 76 -7.22 15.13 25.83
CA LEU A 76 -6.52 16.28 25.24
C LEU A 76 -5.97 16.02 23.83
N LEU A 77 -6.14 14.82 23.26
CA LEU A 77 -5.52 14.43 21.99
C LEU A 77 -6.55 14.44 20.86
N ASP A 78 -6.63 15.55 20.14
CA ASP A 78 -7.37 15.63 18.89
C ASP A 78 -6.55 14.94 17.78
N TYR A 79 -7.13 13.90 17.17
CA TYR A 79 -6.46 13.00 16.22
C TYR A 79 -7.47 12.42 15.24
N GLY A 80 -7.01 12.17 14.01
CA GLY A 80 -7.78 11.39 13.04
C GLY A 80 -6.89 10.66 12.07
N SER A 81 -7.35 9.49 11.64
CA SER A 81 -6.68 8.69 10.62
C SER A 81 -7.69 8.10 9.65
N ALA A 82 -7.30 8.06 8.39
CA ALA A 82 -8.11 7.51 7.33
C ALA A 82 -7.27 6.82 6.27
N TYR A 83 -7.92 5.96 5.50
CA TYR A 83 -7.36 5.29 4.35
C TYR A 83 -8.31 5.41 3.15
N ALA A 84 -7.74 5.36 1.97
CA ALA A 84 -8.44 5.32 0.70
C ALA A 84 -8.64 3.85 0.28
N ASN A 85 -9.90 3.46 0.07
CA ASN A 85 -10.24 2.24 -0.66
C ASN A 85 -10.28 2.61 -2.14
N THR A 86 -9.27 2.23 -2.90
CA THR A 86 -9.26 2.50 -4.34
C THR A 86 -10.18 1.50 -5.02
N GLN A 87 -11.49 1.77 -5.01
CA GLN A 87 -12.44 0.99 -5.80
C GLN A 87 -12.31 1.28 -7.30
N ALA A 88 -11.73 2.43 -7.66
CA ALA A 88 -11.59 2.88 -9.05
C ALA A 88 -10.16 2.87 -9.59
N GLY A 89 -9.15 2.58 -8.76
CA GLY A 89 -7.73 2.85 -9.04
C GLY A 89 -7.51 4.32 -9.40
N ILE A 90 -6.70 5.04 -8.63
CA ILE A 90 -6.39 6.42 -9.02
C ILE A 90 -5.30 6.33 -10.07
N PHE A 91 -5.70 5.95 -11.28
CA PHE A 91 -4.88 5.81 -12.48
C PHE A 91 -4.60 7.18 -13.14
N ASN A 92 -5.01 8.26 -12.49
CA ASN A 92 -5.06 9.59 -13.06
C ASN A 92 -4.78 10.66 -12.00
N LYS A 93 -4.33 11.83 -12.47
CA LYS A 93 -4.08 13.02 -11.64
C LYS A 93 -5.38 13.44 -10.94
N GLY A 94 -5.30 13.85 -9.68
CA GLY A 94 -6.50 14.23 -8.93
C GLY A 94 -6.41 14.03 -7.43
N GLN A 95 -7.53 14.28 -6.76
CA GLN A 95 -7.66 14.05 -5.33
C GLN A 95 -7.66 12.55 -5.02
N VAL A 96 -6.87 12.15 -4.03
CA VAL A 96 -6.96 10.84 -3.39
C VAL A 96 -8.08 10.85 -2.36
N GLY A 97 -9.10 10.01 -2.58
CA GLY A 97 -10.27 9.94 -1.71
C GLY A 97 -10.02 9.15 -0.43
N PHE A 98 -9.61 9.83 0.64
CA PHE A 98 -9.55 9.25 1.98
C PHE A 98 -10.95 9.27 2.60
N THR A 99 -11.71 8.19 2.42
CA THR A 99 -13.12 8.11 2.83
C THR A 99 -13.39 7.14 3.97
N ASN A 100 -12.40 6.35 4.37
CA ASN A 100 -12.59 5.30 5.38
C ASN A 100 -11.77 5.63 6.62
N GLN A 101 -12.45 5.80 7.75
CA GLN A 101 -11.82 6.03 9.04
C GLN A 101 -11.10 4.77 9.52
N ILE A 102 -9.97 4.97 10.19
CA ILE A 102 -9.24 3.91 10.89
C ILE A 102 -8.75 4.39 12.26
N GLY A 103 -9.13 3.67 13.31
CA GLY A 103 -9.00 4.13 14.68
C GLY A 103 -9.99 5.26 15.03
N PRO A 104 -10.01 5.70 16.30
CA PRO A 104 -10.86 6.80 16.74
C PRO A 104 -10.51 8.12 16.02
N MET A 105 -11.51 8.98 15.85
CA MET A 105 -11.36 10.30 15.24
C MET A 105 -12.01 11.36 16.14
N GLN A 106 -11.25 12.38 16.53
CA GLN A 106 -11.65 13.43 17.46
C GLN A 106 -10.99 14.76 17.07
N GLY A 107 -11.75 15.87 17.15
CA GLY A 107 -11.29 17.20 16.73
C GLY A 107 -11.07 17.33 15.21
N CYS A 108 -11.50 16.33 14.46
CA CYS A 108 -11.54 16.31 13.01
C CYS A 108 -12.59 15.29 12.54
N HIS A 109 -12.98 15.34 11.28
CA HIS A 109 -13.88 14.38 10.67
C HIS A 109 -13.60 14.18 9.18
N LEU A 110 -14.15 13.12 8.58
CA LEU A 110 -14.05 12.88 7.15
C LEU A 110 -15.19 13.55 6.38
N ALA A 111 -14.85 14.28 5.32
CA ALA A 111 -15.81 14.83 4.38
C ALA A 111 -15.22 14.86 2.97
N ASN A 112 -16.00 14.44 1.96
CA ASN A 112 -15.63 14.54 0.54
C ASN A 112 -14.25 13.97 0.20
N GLY A 113 -13.82 12.88 0.85
CA GLY A 113 -12.52 12.25 0.64
C GLY A 113 -11.33 13.01 1.22
N ARG A 114 -11.57 13.87 2.22
CA ARG A 114 -10.60 14.73 2.92
C ARG A 114 -10.81 14.60 4.43
N ILE A 115 -9.82 15.03 5.21
CA ILE A 115 -9.99 15.24 6.65
C ILE A 115 -10.23 16.73 6.90
N VAL A 116 -11.35 17.06 7.56
CA VAL A 116 -11.69 18.41 8.00
C VAL A 116 -11.21 18.58 9.44
N LEU A 117 -10.53 19.69 9.73
CA LEU A 117 -9.98 20.02 11.03
C LEU A 117 -10.99 20.87 11.81
N ASP A 118 -11.46 20.37 12.95
CA ASP A 118 -12.57 21.00 13.70
C ASP A 118 -12.11 22.01 14.75
N SER A 119 -10.79 22.25 14.87
CA SER A 119 -10.22 23.21 15.80
C SER A 119 -9.06 24.01 15.19
N GLU A 120 -8.91 25.24 15.68
CA GLU A 120 -7.75 26.09 15.41
C GLU A 120 -6.48 25.58 16.10
N GLY A 121 -5.33 26.02 15.62
CA GLY A 121 -4.03 25.72 16.20
C GLY A 121 -3.10 24.95 15.25
N LEU A 122 -2.03 24.38 15.81
CA LEU A 122 -0.98 23.69 15.08
C LEU A 122 -1.34 22.21 14.87
N TRP A 123 -1.35 21.78 13.61
CA TRP A 123 -1.66 20.42 13.20
C TRP A 123 -0.46 19.78 12.51
N ASP A 124 -0.09 18.56 12.93
CA ASP A 124 0.83 17.69 12.22
C ASP A 124 0.07 16.78 11.26
N ILE A 125 0.56 16.66 10.04
CA ILE A 125 -0.13 15.95 8.97
C ILE A 125 0.87 15.02 8.29
N ARG A 126 0.52 13.74 8.22
CA ARG A 126 1.34 12.72 7.59
C ARG A 126 0.50 11.92 6.63
N CYS A 127 1.05 11.71 5.44
CA CYS A 127 0.42 10.86 4.45
C CYS A 127 1.44 9.87 3.91
N GLN A 128 1.05 8.61 3.83
CA GLN A 128 1.76 7.58 3.10
C GLN A 128 0.88 7.09 1.96
N LEU A 129 1.44 7.07 0.76
CA LEU A 129 0.83 6.48 -0.43
C LEU A 129 1.71 5.33 -0.92
N TRP A 130 1.07 4.25 -1.36
CA TRP A 130 1.71 3.22 -2.16
C TRP A 130 1.36 3.44 -3.62
N ILE A 131 2.38 3.36 -4.46
CA ILE A 131 2.28 3.58 -5.90
C ILE A 131 2.69 2.27 -6.58
N ASP A 132 1.87 1.85 -7.54
CA ASP A 132 2.06 0.60 -8.28
C ASP A 132 3.26 0.66 -9.25
N TYR A 133 3.60 -0.45 -9.91
CA TYR A 133 4.65 -0.50 -10.91
C TYR A 133 4.19 0.07 -12.26
N ILE A 134 5.15 0.31 -13.16
CA ILE A 134 4.90 0.66 -14.55
C ILE A 134 6.07 0.25 -15.47
N ASP A 135 5.76 -0.31 -16.64
CA ASP A 135 6.77 -0.84 -17.60
C ASP A 135 7.25 0.16 -18.67
N VAL A 136 6.80 1.42 -18.65
CA VAL A 136 7.12 2.43 -19.67
C VAL A 136 8.14 3.49 -19.22
N LEU A 137 8.71 4.19 -20.21
CA LEU A 137 9.87 5.10 -20.17
C LEU A 137 10.03 6.07 -18.98
N SER A 138 8.97 6.43 -18.25
CA SER A 138 9.07 7.29 -17.06
C SER A 138 8.21 6.75 -15.93
N GLY A 139 8.80 6.65 -14.74
CA GLY A 139 8.14 6.29 -13.50
C GLY A 139 7.82 7.52 -12.64
N MET A 140 7.65 8.69 -13.26
CA MET A 140 7.47 9.93 -12.52
C MET A 140 6.10 9.99 -11.83
N VAL A 141 6.13 10.31 -10.53
CA VAL A 141 4.94 10.63 -9.74
C VAL A 141 5.23 11.86 -8.88
N GLU A 142 4.32 12.82 -8.93
CA GLU A 142 4.32 14.00 -8.08
C GLU A 142 2.97 14.10 -7.38
N TRP A 143 3.02 14.31 -6.07
CA TRP A 143 1.82 14.46 -5.26
C TRP A 143 2.06 15.40 -4.09
N GLU A 144 0.97 15.93 -3.57
CA GLU A 144 0.97 17.01 -2.60
C GLU A 144 0.02 16.70 -1.45
N ILE A 145 0.43 17.10 -0.24
CA ILE A 145 -0.49 17.40 0.85
C ILE A 145 -0.92 18.85 0.66
N ARG A 146 -2.21 19.09 0.47
CA ARG A 146 -2.81 20.42 0.32
C ARG A 146 -3.69 20.72 1.52
N ILE A 147 -3.55 21.91 2.05
CA ILE A 147 -4.43 22.46 3.06
C ILE A 147 -5.33 23.46 2.36
N LEU A 148 -6.63 23.22 2.39
CA LEU A 148 -7.64 24.10 1.85
C LEU A 148 -8.27 24.89 3.00
N ASN A 149 -8.54 26.18 2.79
CA ASN A 149 -9.29 26.98 3.73
C ASN A 149 -10.79 26.64 3.68
N THR A 150 -11.58 27.32 4.50
CA THR A 150 -13.04 27.15 4.58
C THR A 150 -13.80 27.54 3.29
N ALA A 151 -13.14 28.22 2.35
CA ALA A 151 -13.66 28.56 1.04
C ALA A 151 -13.15 27.61 -0.08
N ASP A 152 -12.62 26.44 0.29
CA ASP A 152 -12.00 25.46 -0.62
C ASP A 152 -10.80 25.98 -1.43
N GLN A 153 -10.21 27.11 -1.02
CA GLN A 153 -9.02 27.67 -1.67
C GLN A 153 -7.75 27.11 -1.04
N LEU A 154 -6.72 26.93 -1.87
CA LEU A 154 -5.42 26.46 -1.40
C LEU A 154 -4.80 27.46 -0.42
N TYR A 155 -4.58 27.00 0.82
CA TYR A 155 -3.94 27.76 1.89
C TYR A 155 -2.46 27.42 2.04
N SER A 156 -2.12 26.13 2.03
CA SER A 156 -0.74 25.65 2.11
C SER A 156 -0.57 24.35 1.33
N ARG A 157 0.65 24.04 0.89
CA ARG A 157 0.97 22.75 0.28
C ARG A 157 2.39 22.30 0.58
N GLN A 158 2.55 20.99 0.72
CA GLN A 158 3.84 20.32 0.72
C GLN A 158 3.88 19.32 -0.44
N ARG A 159 4.92 19.38 -1.25
CA ARG A 159 5.06 18.58 -2.47
C ARG A 159 6.18 17.56 -2.33
N THR A 160 5.94 16.38 -2.89
CA THR A 160 6.94 15.34 -3.08
C THR A 160 6.91 14.86 -4.53
N ARG A 161 8.09 14.62 -5.09
CA ARG A 161 8.28 14.06 -6.43
C ARG A 161 9.25 12.90 -6.36
N LEU A 162 8.89 11.79 -7.01
CA LEU A 162 9.74 10.63 -7.19
C LEU A 162 9.74 10.19 -8.65
N ASP A 163 10.78 9.48 -9.04
CA ASP A 163 10.89 8.84 -10.34
C ASP A 163 11.40 7.42 -10.13
N SER A 164 10.51 6.44 -10.31
CA SER A 164 10.82 5.01 -10.17
C SER A 164 9.77 4.20 -10.91
N GLN A 165 10.17 3.18 -11.65
CA GLN A 165 9.24 2.29 -12.35
C GLN A 165 8.69 1.16 -11.46
N GLU A 166 9.37 0.87 -10.35
CA GLU A 166 9.00 -0.19 -9.42
C GLU A 166 7.84 0.20 -8.50
N ILE A 167 7.21 -0.79 -7.86
CA ILE A 167 6.28 -0.53 -6.74
C ILE A 167 7.06 0.16 -5.61
N PHE A 168 6.54 1.28 -5.10
CA PHE A 168 7.15 1.96 -3.96
C PHE A 168 6.13 2.62 -3.05
N SER A 169 6.53 2.82 -1.79
CA SER A 169 5.84 3.68 -0.84
C SER A 169 6.48 5.06 -0.80
N SER A 170 5.67 6.11 -0.75
CA SER A 170 6.12 7.49 -0.52
C SER A 170 5.39 8.08 0.67
N THR A 171 6.15 8.70 1.57
CA THR A 171 5.62 9.42 2.72
C THR A 171 5.92 10.90 2.57
N ASN A 172 4.91 11.72 2.82
CA ASN A 172 5.02 13.17 2.88
C ASN A 172 4.47 13.65 4.22
N ILE A 173 5.07 14.69 4.78
CA ILE A 173 4.79 15.21 6.11
C ILE A 173 4.77 16.73 6.02
N THR A 174 3.81 17.35 6.68
CA THR A 174 3.75 18.81 6.81
C THR A 174 3.10 19.18 8.13
N THR A 175 3.36 20.40 8.57
CA THR A 175 2.73 20.99 9.75
C THR A 175 2.09 22.30 9.33
N VAL A 176 0.88 22.58 9.81
CA VAL A 176 0.14 23.78 9.45
C VAL A 176 -0.52 24.40 10.67
N VAL A 177 -0.51 25.73 10.74
CA VAL A 177 -1.32 26.47 11.71
C VAL A 177 -2.66 26.80 11.04
N VAL A 178 -3.74 26.37 11.69
CA VAL A 178 -5.11 26.61 11.26
C VAL A 178 -5.68 27.75 12.10
N PRO A 179 -6.09 28.88 11.51
CA PRO A 179 -6.56 30.04 12.27
C PRO A 179 -8.00 29.90 12.76
N GLN A 180 -8.79 28.98 12.19
CA GLN A 180 -10.18 28.72 12.58
C GLN A 180 -10.61 27.32 12.13
N PRO A 181 -11.62 26.70 12.77
CA PRO A 181 -12.18 25.42 12.33
C PRO A 181 -12.63 25.40 10.86
N GLY A 182 -12.61 24.21 10.26
CA GLY A 182 -13.13 23.94 8.91
C GLY A 182 -12.09 23.88 7.80
N TYR A 183 -10.81 24.00 8.12
CA TYR A 183 -9.73 23.77 7.15
C TYR A 183 -9.67 22.30 6.76
N GLN A 184 -9.30 22.00 5.52
CA GLN A 184 -9.38 20.65 4.97
C GLN A 184 -8.02 20.16 4.49
N VAL A 185 -7.69 18.92 4.82
CA VAL A 185 -6.50 18.22 4.36
C VAL A 185 -6.86 17.37 3.14
N GLN A 186 -6.32 17.76 1.99
CA GLN A 186 -6.51 17.10 0.71
C GLN A 186 -5.19 16.49 0.24
N ILE A 187 -5.23 15.22 -0.14
CA ILE A 187 -4.11 14.58 -0.85
C ILE A 187 -4.39 14.65 -2.34
N TYR A 188 -3.42 15.13 -3.11
CA TYR A 188 -3.61 15.39 -4.53
C TYR A 188 -2.40 14.95 -5.35
N ILE A 189 -2.63 14.08 -6.33
CA ILE A 189 -1.63 13.67 -7.31
C ILE A 189 -1.60 14.71 -8.44
N THR A 190 -0.49 15.42 -8.59
CA THR A 190 -0.31 16.46 -9.61
C THR A 190 0.21 15.88 -10.91
N GLU A 191 1.06 14.86 -10.84
CA GLU A 191 1.61 14.18 -12.00
C GLU A 191 1.70 12.68 -11.71
N MET A 192 1.34 11.87 -12.72
CA MET A 192 1.43 10.42 -12.63
C MET A 192 1.63 9.87 -14.03
N ALA A 193 2.62 9.01 -14.19
CA ALA A 193 2.86 8.33 -15.44
C ALA A 193 1.61 7.52 -15.89
N PRO A 194 1.23 7.56 -17.19
CA PRO A 194 0.03 6.87 -17.67
C PRO A 194 0.07 5.36 -17.43
N GLY A 195 -1.01 4.78 -16.92
CA GLY A 195 -1.07 3.35 -16.60
C GLY A 195 -0.55 3.00 -15.21
N ARG A 196 -0.09 3.99 -14.45
CA ARG A 196 0.26 3.84 -13.04
C ARG A 196 -0.90 4.25 -12.14
N GLY A 197 -1.00 3.67 -10.95
CA GLY A 197 -2.01 4.04 -9.96
C GLY A 197 -1.49 4.12 -8.53
N ALA A 198 -2.24 4.83 -7.68
CA ALA A 198 -2.09 4.70 -6.23
C ALA A 198 -2.89 3.48 -5.73
N ILE A 199 -2.29 2.71 -4.82
CA ILE A 199 -2.87 1.47 -4.29
C ILE A 199 -3.67 1.75 -3.01
N GLY A 200 -4.90 1.24 -2.99
CA GLY A 200 -5.86 1.35 -1.90
C GLY A 200 -5.64 0.35 -0.77
N GLY A 201 -6.23 0.64 0.38
CA GLY A 201 -6.35 -0.30 1.49
C GLY A 201 -5.67 0.17 2.78
N PRO A 202 -6.16 -0.31 3.94
CA PRO A 202 -5.74 0.18 5.25
C PRO A 202 -4.26 -0.08 5.57
N THR A 203 -3.65 -1.06 4.89
CA THR A 203 -2.23 -1.43 5.02
C THR A 203 -1.30 -0.69 4.05
N LEU A 204 -1.85 -0.10 2.98
CA LEU A 204 -1.09 0.45 1.86
C LEU A 204 -1.16 1.97 1.77
N ASN A 205 -2.18 2.60 2.36
CA ASN A 205 -2.17 4.05 2.47
C ASN A 205 -2.74 4.52 3.81
N ARG A 206 -2.27 5.68 4.24
CA ARG A 206 -2.72 6.30 5.47
C ARG A 206 -2.56 7.80 5.40
N LEU A 207 -3.64 8.52 5.69
CA LEU A 207 -3.62 9.93 6.00
C LEU A 207 -3.94 10.08 7.49
N SER A 208 -3.05 10.72 8.24
CA SER A 208 -3.25 11.00 9.65
C SER A 208 -3.04 12.48 9.93
N VAL A 209 -3.88 13.02 10.79
CA VAL A 209 -3.76 14.36 11.35
C VAL A 209 -3.69 14.26 12.86
N GLN A 210 -2.88 15.11 13.48
CA GLN A 210 -2.74 15.18 14.92
C GLN A 210 -2.64 16.65 15.35
N HIS A 211 -3.44 17.04 16.32
CA HIS A 211 -3.35 18.37 16.90
C HIS A 211 -2.19 18.41 17.89
N ILE A 212 -1.25 19.33 17.66
CA ILE A 212 -0.09 19.52 18.54
C ILE A 212 -0.40 20.56 19.61
N SER A 213 -1.04 21.66 19.23
CA SER A 213 -1.28 22.79 20.13
C SER A 213 -2.48 23.60 19.69
N ARG A 214 -3.28 24.05 20.66
CA ARG A 214 -4.42 24.97 20.48
C ARG A 214 -4.00 26.43 20.39
N SER A 215 -2.73 26.75 20.64
CA SER A 215 -2.25 28.13 20.64
C SER A 215 -1.82 28.56 19.24
N THR A 216 -2.46 29.59 18.71
CA THR A 216 -2.03 30.29 17.48
C THR A 216 -1.02 31.41 17.76
N ASP A 217 -0.83 31.80 19.03
CA ASP A 217 -0.19 33.08 19.41
C ASP A 217 1.19 32.95 20.06
N ILE A 218 1.81 31.76 20.06
CA ILE A 218 3.10 31.55 20.75
C ILE A 218 4.15 31.13 19.72
N GLY A 219 4.89 32.12 19.23
CA GLY A 219 6.00 31.94 18.31
C GLY A 219 6.69 33.26 18.05
N ASN A 220 7.44 33.78 19.02
CA ASN A 220 8.42 34.82 18.76
C ASN A 220 9.57 34.17 17.98
N THR A 221 9.44 34.07 16.65
CA THR A 221 10.51 33.55 15.79
C THR A 221 11.64 34.57 15.85
N GLY A 222 12.59 34.32 16.75
CA GLY A 222 13.77 35.14 16.95
C GLY A 222 14.44 35.44 15.61
N GLN A 223 14.35 36.69 15.19
CA GLN A 223 15.35 37.32 14.35
C GLN A 223 16.27 38.08 15.31
N GLY A 224 17.44 37.49 15.54
CA GLY A 224 18.61 38.13 16.11
C GLY A 224 19.74 38.01 15.11
#